data_AF-A0A5P8W603-F1
#
_entry.id   AF-A0A5P8W603-F1
#
_cell.length_a   1.000
_cell.length_b   1.000
_cell.length_c   1.000
_cell.angle_alpha   90.00
_cell.angle_beta   90.00
_cell.angle_gamma   90.00
#
_symmetry.space_group_name_H-M   'P 1'
#
loop_
_entity.id
_entity.type
_entity.pdbx_description
1 polymer ?
#
loop_
_entity_poly.entity_id
_entity_poly.type
_entity_poly.pdbx_seq_one_letter_code
_entity_poly.pdbx_strand_id
1 'polypeptide(L)' 'MQLNIYSDDNYLPKGIEPVPMLYPFWKQFIPTEKYPWSKLYGKYIEVSNSLFKMTSLKEADLVIMPINWRAIRG' A
#
# COMPACT_ATOMS: atom_id res chain seq x y z
N MET A 1 16.17 -6.51 8.89
CA MET A 1 15.09 -7.50 9.08
C MET A 1 13.92 -6.99 8.25
N GLN A 2 13.38 -7.82 7.36
CA GLN A 2 12.28 -7.46 6.45
C GLN A 2 11.00 -8.09 7.00
N LEU A 3 9.91 -7.32 7.07
CA LEU A 3 8.62 -7.80 7.58
C LEU A 3 7.77 -8.36 6.44
N ASN A 4 7.20 -9.55 6.63
CA ASN A 4 6.26 -10.13 5.67
C ASN A 4 4.88 -9.49 5.88
N ILE A 5 4.34 -8.89 4.81
CA ILE A 5 3.02 -8.28 4.83
C ILE A 5 2.10 -8.98 3.83
N TYR A 6 0.80 -8.88 4.08
CA TYR A 6 -0.25 -9.27 3.14
C TYR A 6 -1.31 -8.17 3.05
N SER A 7 -1.83 -7.96 1.84
CA SER A 7 -2.99 -7.13 1.55
C SER A 7 -3.66 -7.69 0.30
N ASP A 8 -4.97 -7.48 0.18
CA ASP A 8 -5.78 -8.01 -0.92
C ASP A 8 -6.63 -6.87 -1.51
N ASP A 9 -6.47 -6.67 -2.81
CA ASP A 9 -7.12 -5.61 -3.58
C ASP A 9 -8.61 -5.88 -3.82
N ASN A 10 -9.09 -7.12 -3.63
CA ASN A 10 -10.52 -7.43 -3.63
C ASN A 10 -11.29 -6.71 -2.51
N TYR A 11 -10.60 -6.28 -1.45
CA TYR A 11 -11.19 -5.50 -0.35
C TYR A 11 -11.03 -3.99 -0.54
N LEU A 12 -10.51 -3.53 -1.69
CA LEU A 12 -10.47 -2.12 -2.05
C LEU A 12 -11.79 -1.74 -2.76
N PRO A 13 -12.64 -0.86 -2.17
CA PRO A 13 -13.85 -0.39 -2.83
C PRO A 13 -13.53 0.35 -4.13
N LYS A 14 -14.44 0.24 -5.10
CA LYS A 14 -14.27 0.90 -6.41
C LYS A 14 -14.13 2.41 -6.23
N GLY A 15 -13.11 2.98 -6.90
CA GLY A 15 -12.87 4.42 -6.90
C GLY A 15 -12.17 4.96 -5.65
N ILE A 16 -11.74 4.10 -4.73
CA ILE A 16 -10.96 4.49 -3.55
C ILE A 16 -9.48 4.20 -3.77
N GLU A 17 -8.62 5.15 -3.43
CA GLU A 17 -7.18 4.95 -3.43
C GLU A 17 -6.76 4.08 -2.22
N PRO A 18 -5.82 3.14 -2.42
CA PRO A 18 -5.34 2.34 -1.32
C PRO A 18 -4.47 3.17 -0.37
N VAL A 19 -4.23 2.65 0.83
CA VAL A 19 -3.31 3.30 1.78
C VAL A 19 -1.90 3.40 1.17
N PRO A 20 -1.18 4.52 1.37
CA PRO A 20 0.15 4.73 0.78
C PRO A 20 1.19 3.65 1.12
N MET A 21 0.99 2.92 2.23
CA MET A 21 1.85 1.80 2.62
C MET A 21 1.95 0.72 1.52
N LEU A 22 0.90 0.56 0.71
CA LEU A 22 0.79 -0.47 -0.34
C LEU A 22 1.30 -0.02 -1.70
N TYR A 23 1.57 1.27 -1.91
CA TYR A 23 1.99 1.82 -3.20
C TYR A 23 3.18 1.11 -3.86
N PRO A 24 4.24 0.69 -3.12
CA PRO A 24 5.37 -0.01 -3.75
C PRO A 24 5.00 -1.36 -4.37
N PHE A 25 3.96 -2.00 -3.83
CA PHE A 25 3.49 -3.32 -4.24
C PHE A 25 2.32 -3.24 -5.22
N TRP A 26 1.52 -2.16 -5.18
CA TRP A 26 0.37 -1.93 -6.05
C TRP A 26 0.59 -0.69 -6.93
N LYS A 27 1.55 -0.79 -7.85
CA LYS A 27 2.05 0.33 -8.66
C LYS A 27 0.99 1.03 -9.50
N GLN A 28 -0.07 0.33 -9.86
CA GLN A 28 -1.20 0.87 -10.64
C GLN A 28 -1.97 1.97 -9.89
N PHE A 29 -1.83 2.08 -8.57
CA PHE A 29 -2.49 3.10 -7.76
C PHE A 29 -1.56 4.24 -7.35
N ILE A 30 -0.30 4.26 -7.80
CA ILE A 30 0.60 5.38 -7.54
C ILE A 30 0.08 6.57 -8.36
N PRO A 31 -0.25 7.72 -7.72
CA PRO A 31 -0.70 8.90 -8.45
C PRO A 31 0.36 9.30 -9.48
N THR A 32 0.03 9.19 -10.76
CA THR A 32 0.90 9.58 -11.88
C THR A 32 0.86 11.08 -12.15
N GLU A 33 -0.04 11.81 -11.48
CA GLU A 33 -0.21 13.24 -11.68
C GLU A 33 0.96 14.05 -11.14
N LYS A 34 1.40 15.02 -11.96
CA LYS A 34 2.56 15.91 -11.78
C LYS A 34 2.39 16.96 -10.67
N TYR A 35 1.70 16.64 -9.59
CA TYR A 35 1.64 17.57 -8.47
C TYR A 35 2.93 17.51 -7.65
N PRO A 36 3.40 18.63 -7.06
CA PRO A 36 4.63 18.65 -6.27
C PRO A 36 4.68 17.59 -5.16
N TRP A 37 3.50 17.24 -4.62
CA TRP A 37 3.32 16.23 -3.58
C TRP A 37 3.33 14.78 -4.09
N SER A 38 3.33 14.51 -5.39
CA SER A 38 3.48 13.13 -5.89
C SER A 38 4.84 12.51 -5.53
N LYS A 39 5.83 13.35 -5.22
CA LYS A 39 7.14 12.93 -4.68
C LYS A 39 7.12 12.54 -3.20
N LEU A 40 6.04 12.81 -2.45
CA LEU A 40 5.96 12.51 -1.01
C LEU A 40 6.28 11.04 -0.70
N TYR A 41 5.89 10.13 -1.60
CA TYR A 41 6.10 8.71 -1.43
C TYR A 41 7.32 8.17 -2.17
N GLY A 42 8.03 8.99 -2.95
CA GLY A 42 9.17 8.52 -3.75
C GLY A 42 10.25 7.88 -2.89
N LYS A 43 10.63 8.55 -1.79
CA LYS A 43 11.63 8.00 -0.86
C LYS A 43 11.15 6.74 -0.16
N TYR A 44 9.87 6.68 0.20
CA TYR A 44 9.26 5.49 0.79
C TYR A 44 9.29 4.32 -0.19
N ILE A 45 8.91 4.53 -1.46
CA ILE A 45 8.94 3.51 -2.51
C ILE A 45 10.36 2.95 -2.69
N GLU A 46 11.38 3.82 -2.72
CA GLU A 46 12.78 3.39 -2.82
C GLU A 46 13.20 2.43 -1.68
N VAL A 47 12.83 2.75 -0.44
CA VAL A 47 13.26 1.96 0.72
C VAL A 47 12.33 0.78 1.03
N SER A 48 11.10 0.78 0.52
CA SER A 48 10.05 -0.17 0.87
C SER A 48 10.46 -1.64 0.73
N ASN A 49 11.16 -2.00 -0.35
CA ASN A 49 11.62 -3.37 -0.60
C ASN A 49 12.70 -3.83 0.40
N SER A 50 13.33 -2.92 1.16
CA SER A 50 14.23 -3.28 2.26
C SER A 50 13.50 -3.48 3.58
N LEU A 51 12.29 -2.90 3.71
CA LEU A 51 11.48 -2.93 4.92
C LEU A 51 10.44 -4.04 4.89
N PHE A 52 9.81 -4.25 3.74
CA PHE A 52 8.63 -5.10 3.60
C PHE A 52 8.76 -6.07 2.43
N LYS A 53 8.12 -7.22 2.56
CA LYS A 53 7.91 -8.21 1.51
C LYS A 53 6.44 -8.56 1.43
N MET A 54 5.82 -8.43 0.27
CA MET A 54 4.46 -8.93 0.06
C MET A 54 4.50 -10.47 -0.03
N THR A 55 3.69 -11.15 0.75
CA THR A 55 3.65 -12.61 0.89
C THR A 55 2.23 -13.13 0.91
N SER A 56 2.03 -14.44 1.02
CA SER A 56 0.70 -15.02 1.20
C SER A 56 0.17 -14.73 2.62
N LEU A 57 -1.16 -14.76 2.79
CA LEU A 57 -1.80 -14.56 4.11
C LEU A 57 -1.24 -15.50 5.20
N LYS A 58 -0.84 -16.72 4.84
CA LYS A 58 -0.31 -17.72 5.79
C LYS A 58 1.12 -17.42 6.25
N GLU A 59 1.88 -16.69 5.45
CA GLU A 59 3.31 -16.39 5.68
C GLU A 59 3.52 -14.96 6.20
N ALA A 60 2.47 -14.15 6.22
CA ALA A 60 2.53 -12.75 6.62
C ALA A 60 2.60 -12.61 8.14
N ASP A 61 3.50 -11.73 8.59
CA ASP A 61 3.58 -11.28 9.97
C ASP A 61 2.48 -10.25 10.28
N LEU A 62 2.03 -9.51 9.25
CA LEU A 62 1.05 -8.44 9.36
C LEU A 62 0.11 -8.38 8.16
N VAL A 63 -1.17 -8.16 8.42
CA VAL A 63 -2.18 -7.87 7.40
C VAL A 63 -2.44 -6.36 7.35
N ILE A 64 -2.40 -5.78 6.16
CA ILE A 64 -2.68 -4.38 5.92
C ILE A 64 -4.05 -4.26 5.27
N MET A 65 -4.96 -3.52 5.92
CA MET A 65 -6.23 -3.17 5.31
C MET A 65 -5.98 -2.19 4.15
N PRO A 66 -6.52 -2.43 2.96
CA PRO A 66 -6.14 -1.65 1.78
C PRO A 66 -6.74 -0.25 1.77
N ILE A 67 -7.79 -0.01 2.54
CA ILE A 67 -8.44 1.30 2.67
C ILE A 67 -7.98 2.07 3.90
N ASN A 68 -7.95 3.39 3.77
CA ASN A 68 -7.86 4.25 4.93
C ASN A 68 -9.11 4.05 5.79
N TRP A 69 -8.94 3.76 7.08
CA TRP A 69 -10.05 3.60 8.03
C TRP A 69 -11.04 4.78 8.04
N ARG A 70 -10.59 5.98 7.69
CA ARG A 70 -11.45 7.16 7.51
C ARG A 70 -12.49 7.02 6.39
N ALA A 71 -12.28 6.10 5.44
CA ALA A 71 -13.21 5.80 4.36
C ALA A 71 -14.35 4.87 4.80
N ILE A 72 -14.20 4.17 5.92
CA ILE A 72 -15.25 3.33 6.50
C ILE A 72 -16.26 4.26 7.18
N ARG A 73 -17.44 4.41 6.57
CA ARG A 73 -18.61 5.07 7.18
C ARG A 73 -19.60 3.97 7.57
N GLY A 74 -19.98 3.94 8.85
CA GLY A 74 -20.98 3.01 9.39
C GLY A 74 -22.40 3.39 8.99
#